data_AF-A0A8B8AS26-F1
#
_entry.id   AF-A0A8B8AS26-F1
#
_cell.length_a   1.000
_cell.length_b   1.000
_cell.length_c   1.000
_cell.angle_alpha   90.00
_cell.angle_beta   90.00
_cell.angle_gamma   90.00
#
_symmetry.space_group_name_H-M   'P 1'
#
loop_
_entity.id
_entity.type
_entity.pdbx_description
1 polymer ?
#
loop_
_entity_poly.entity_id
_entity_poly.type
_entity_poly.pdbx_seq_one_letter_code
_entity_poly.pdbx_strand_id
1 'polypeptide(L)'
;MMLLIVLSAIVLVAGAACPHDCSCRNRYVDCVGRRHLTIPDFSSLNVATDYDVLDMRNNNLKSLDNSSFTNAPFKTVYLSRNMLDDRNISAGAFGGLGNSVKYLDLSYNRIQNLPVALKQLDQIEDVDVSHNPMRLSKSFTTDIMRAMGDTILSFTFGNDNLFAWPESLNHFVQLQRLHVDQLGAYMQILEHEAFHGFETTLQYLKIENTNLIAVPIGISKLRNLQELHFDNNPEVSDRGVLIQSFPLVDGSPKLRVVSLDRDGLTKFPPVLKYLRALESLSLDGNALDFLSDASISGNVTASNLSLVDCSLDRIPGALSDLEFLTHLDLSQNDIRTIEQNDLRDLPKLQKLVIQNASLEYISNNAFENLPHLTNMDFKNTKLTQVPKALNTMYPCASTVDVSGNSLDCMCETLVWLRTKSDWCRNHGTPMTVIGNCDTIFSSINHYIDTYIPKCPEYKQLNNIPPYDHA
;
A
#
# COMPACT_ATOMS: atom_id res chain seq x y z
N MET A 1 -68.46 -23.83 10.13
CA MET A 1 -67.84 -22.83 11.02
C MET A 1 -67.11 -23.58 12.13
N MET A 2 -65.82 -23.84 11.95
CA MET A 2 -64.83 -23.98 13.04
C MET A 2 -63.44 -24.02 12.41
N LEU A 3 -62.65 -22.99 12.75
CA LEU A 3 -61.25 -22.82 12.41
C LEU A 3 -60.41 -23.97 12.98
N LEU A 4 -59.51 -24.52 12.18
CA LEU A 4 -58.32 -25.23 12.66
C LEU A 4 -57.12 -24.32 12.38
N ILE A 5 -56.63 -23.67 13.43
CA ILE A 5 -55.43 -22.83 13.42
C ILE A 5 -54.23 -23.76 13.32
N VAL A 6 -53.51 -23.72 12.20
CA VAL A 6 -52.18 -24.32 12.07
C VAL A 6 -51.20 -23.34 12.73
N LEU A 7 -50.80 -23.61 13.97
CA LEU A 7 -49.63 -22.97 14.58
C LEU A 7 -48.38 -23.64 14.01
N SER A 8 -47.78 -23.01 13.00
CA SER A 8 -46.40 -23.32 12.62
C SER A 8 -45.49 -22.86 13.77
N ALA A 9 -44.84 -23.82 14.42
CA ALA A 9 -43.72 -23.53 15.31
C ALA A 9 -42.60 -22.93 14.44
N ILE A 10 -42.44 -21.61 14.50
CA ILE A 10 -41.20 -20.96 14.09
C ILE A 10 -40.12 -21.48 15.03
N VAL A 11 -39.33 -22.44 14.56
CA VAL A 11 -38.07 -22.80 15.21
C VAL A 11 -37.18 -21.57 15.11
N LEU A 12 -37.11 -20.80 16.20
CA LEU A 12 -36.02 -19.86 16.39
C LEU A 12 -34.74 -20.68 16.41
N VAL A 13 -33.98 -20.63 15.32
CA VAL A 13 -32.59 -21.07 15.32
C VAL A 13 -31.89 -20.23 16.39
N ALA A 14 -31.51 -20.86 17.50
CA ALA A 14 -30.70 -20.23 18.53
C ALA A 14 -29.46 -19.63 17.85
N GLY A 15 -29.28 -18.32 17.97
CA GLY A 15 -28.08 -17.66 17.46
C GLY A 15 -26.84 -18.36 18.00
N ALA A 16 -25.83 -18.53 17.15
CA ALA A 16 -24.57 -19.17 17.53
C ALA A 16 -24.06 -18.58 18.86
N ALA A 17 -23.81 -19.44 19.85
CA ALA A 17 -23.38 -19.00 21.17
C ALA A 17 -21.94 -18.49 21.09
N CYS A 18 -21.79 -17.17 21.07
CA CYS A 18 -20.51 -16.48 21.06
C CYS A 18 -19.95 -16.36 22.49
N PRO A 19 -18.62 -16.34 22.68
CA PRO A 19 -18.04 -16.09 23.99
C PRO A 19 -18.54 -14.77 24.58
N HIS A 20 -18.62 -14.71 25.90
CA HIS A 20 -19.12 -13.54 26.62
C HIS A 20 -18.34 -12.27 26.22
N ASP A 21 -19.07 -11.17 26.03
CA ASP A 21 -18.56 -9.87 25.56
C ASP A 21 -17.88 -9.86 24.18
N CYS A 22 -18.03 -10.91 23.38
CA CYS A 22 -17.56 -10.96 21.99
C CYS A 22 -18.72 -10.97 20.98
N SER A 23 -18.39 -10.72 19.72
CA SER A 23 -19.30 -10.80 18.57
C SER A 23 -18.80 -11.83 17.57
N CYS A 24 -19.68 -12.71 17.11
CA CYS A 24 -19.32 -13.82 16.24
C CYS A 24 -20.06 -13.71 14.90
N ARG A 25 -19.32 -13.61 13.79
CA ARG A 25 -19.88 -13.53 12.44
C ARG A 25 -18.90 -14.08 11.41
N ASN A 26 -19.38 -14.81 10.40
CA ASN A 26 -18.57 -15.25 9.26
C ASN A 26 -17.22 -15.91 9.65
N ARG A 27 -17.24 -16.87 10.58
CA ARG A 27 -16.03 -17.57 11.09
C ARG A 27 -15.02 -16.67 11.83
N TYR A 28 -15.46 -15.48 12.24
CA TYR A 28 -14.67 -14.49 12.95
C TYR A 28 -15.24 -14.27 14.36
N VAL A 29 -14.38 -14.34 15.37
CA VAL A 29 -14.68 -14.00 16.77
C VAL A 29 -14.03 -12.65 17.09
N ASP A 30 -14.84 -11.59 17.12
CA ASP A 30 -14.43 -10.21 17.40
C ASP A 30 -14.62 -9.89 18.89
N CYS A 31 -13.52 -9.70 19.59
CA CYS A 31 -13.47 -9.29 20.99
C CYS A 31 -12.69 -7.98 21.17
N VAL A 32 -12.59 -7.13 20.13
CA VAL A 32 -11.73 -5.94 20.13
C VAL A 32 -12.24 -4.87 21.10
N GLY A 33 -11.33 -4.31 21.91
CA GLY A 33 -11.67 -3.13 22.73
C GLY A 33 -12.61 -3.42 23.91
N ARG A 34 -12.81 -4.69 24.27
CA ARG A 34 -13.80 -5.14 25.27
C ARG A 34 -13.27 -5.17 26.70
N ARG A 35 -12.03 -4.73 26.91
CA ARG A 35 -11.34 -4.68 28.21
C ARG A 35 -11.13 -6.07 28.85
N HIS A 36 -11.06 -7.11 28.04
CA HIS A 36 -10.77 -8.47 28.50
C HIS A 36 -9.46 -8.52 29.28
N LEU A 37 -9.48 -9.22 30.42
CA LEU A 37 -8.30 -9.46 31.27
C LEU A 37 -7.70 -10.86 31.04
N THR A 38 -8.52 -11.79 30.54
CA THR A 38 -8.17 -13.17 30.18
C THR A 38 -8.74 -13.50 28.80
N ILE A 39 -8.24 -14.57 28.19
CA ILE A 39 -8.88 -15.14 27.01
C ILE A 39 -10.26 -15.68 27.41
N PRO A 40 -11.33 -15.42 26.64
CA PRO A 40 -12.67 -15.91 26.98
C PRO A 40 -12.77 -17.42 26.74
N ASP A 41 -13.73 -18.07 27.42
CA ASP A 41 -14.01 -19.49 27.21
C ASP A 41 -14.67 -19.72 25.84
N PHE A 42 -14.13 -20.68 25.09
CA PHE A 42 -14.59 -21.07 23.77
C PHE A 42 -15.56 -22.25 23.80
N SER A 43 -15.91 -22.79 24.98
CA SER A 43 -16.83 -23.93 25.11
C SER A 43 -18.23 -23.69 24.51
N SER A 44 -18.65 -22.42 24.41
CA SER A 44 -19.91 -22.03 23.77
C SER A 44 -19.86 -22.10 22.24
N LEU A 45 -18.66 -22.05 21.65
CA LEU A 45 -18.51 -22.11 20.21
C LEU A 45 -18.91 -23.50 19.74
N ASN A 46 -19.88 -23.55 18.83
CA ASN A 46 -20.20 -24.79 18.16
C ASN A 46 -19.03 -25.17 17.26
N VAL A 47 -18.30 -26.23 17.62
CA VAL A 47 -17.14 -26.76 16.88
C VAL A 47 -17.50 -27.05 15.41
N ALA A 48 -18.78 -27.29 15.10
CA ALA A 48 -19.27 -27.47 13.72
C ALA A 48 -19.30 -26.19 12.86
N THR A 49 -19.07 -25.00 13.44
CA THR A 49 -19.11 -23.70 12.73
C THR A 49 -17.74 -23.10 12.38
N ASP A 50 -16.66 -23.85 12.61
CA ASP A 50 -15.32 -23.65 12.02
C ASP A 50 -14.83 -22.18 12.09
N TYR A 51 -14.80 -21.57 13.29
CA TYR A 51 -14.24 -20.23 13.47
C TYR A 51 -12.72 -20.26 13.23
N ASP A 52 -12.25 -19.49 12.24
CA ASP A 52 -10.84 -19.46 11.85
C ASP A 52 -10.07 -18.34 12.53
N VAL A 53 -10.76 -17.26 12.91
CA VAL A 53 -10.12 -16.01 13.36
C VAL A 53 -10.60 -15.63 14.75
N LEU A 54 -9.65 -15.39 15.65
CA LEU A 54 -9.87 -14.76 16.94
C LEU A 54 -9.19 -13.40 16.97
N ASP A 55 -9.96 -12.35 17.24
CA ASP A 55 -9.44 -11.00 17.41
C ASP A 55 -9.64 -10.48 18.83
N MET A 56 -8.53 -10.42 19.58
CA MET A 56 -8.46 -9.91 20.95
C MET A 56 -7.70 -8.59 21.02
N ARG A 57 -7.59 -7.83 19.93
CA ARG A 57 -6.83 -6.58 19.90
C ARG A 57 -7.39 -5.52 20.86
N ASN A 58 -6.53 -4.62 21.32
CA ASN A 58 -6.91 -3.47 22.15
C ASN A 58 -7.63 -3.89 23.45
N ASN A 59 -7.14 -4.93 24.13
CA ASN A 59 -7.65 -5.38 25.42
C ASN A 59 -6.62 -5.15 26.53
N ASN A 60 -6.88 -5.70 27.72
CA ASN A 60 -6.06 -5.51 28.92
C ASN A 60 -5.39 -6.83 29.36
N LEU A 61 -5.14 -7.75 28.42
CA LEU A 61 -4.52 -9.04 28.73
C LEU A 61 -3.11 -8.84 29.25
N LYS A 62 -2.81 -9.39 30.44
CA LYS A 62 -1.48 -9.27 31.09
C LYS A 62 -0.71 -10.58 31.17
N SER A 63 -1.42 -11.70 31.08
CA SER A 63 -0.89 -13.04 31.30
C SER A 63 -1.62 -14.03 30.42
N LEU A 64 -0.92 -15.12 30.09
CA LEU A 64 -1.50 -16.29 29.47
C LEU A 64 -1.06 -17.52 30.26
N ASP A 65 -2.02 -18.36 30.60
CA ASP A 65 -1.81 -19.62 31.29
C ASP A 65 -2.04 -20.81 30.36
N ASN A 66 -1.72 -22.01 30.84
CA ASN A 66 -1.86 -23.24 30.06
C ASN A 66 -3.31 -23.55 29.63
N SER A 67 -4.30 -22.90 30.24
CA SER A 67 -5.71 -23.07 29.88
C SER A 67 -6.21 -22.06 28.86
N SER A 68 -5.46 -20.99 28.61
CA SER A 68 -5.93 -19.79 27.90
C SER A 68 -6.52 -20.08 26.51
N PHE A 69 -5.95 -21.03 25.76
CA PHE A 69 -6.46 -21.42 24.43
C PHE A 69 -6.99 -22.85 24.39
N THR A 70 -7.51 -23.37 25.51
CA THR A 70 -8.09 -24.72 25.54
C THR A 70 -9.27 -24.81 24.58
N ASN A 71 -9.30 -25.84 23.73
CA ASN A 71 -10.30 -26.05 22.69
C ASN A 71 -10.41 -24.90 21.66
N ALA A 72 -9.35 -24.10 21.49
CA ALA A 72 -9.33 -23.02 20.51
C ALA A 72 -9.13 -23.55 19.07
N PRO A 73 -10.08 -23.35 18.14
CA PRO A 73 -10.00 -23.90 16.78
C PRO A 73 -9.30 -22.96 15.78
N PHE A 74 -8.66 -21.89 16.24
CA PHE A 74 -8.30 -20.75 15.39
C PHE A 74 -7.04 -20.97 14.57
N LYS A 75 -7.10 -20.55 13.30
CA LYS A 75 -5.95 -20.47 12.38
C LYS A 75 -5.24 -19.12 12.46
N THR A 76 -5.97 -18.07 12.83
CA THR A 76 -5.47 -16.69 12.91
C THR A 76 -5.83 -16.13 14.28
N VAL A 77 -4.84 -15.65 15.01
CA VAL A 77 -5.04 -15.10 16.36
C VAL A 77 -4.37 -13.73 16.46
N TYR A 78 -5.17 -12.70 16.73
CA TYR A 78 -4.68 -11.35 17.00
C TYR A 78 -4.70 -11.04 18.50
N LEU A 79 -3.52 -10.80 19.07
CA LEU A 79 -3.32 -10.40 20.48
C LEU A 79 -2.66 -9.03 20.61
N SER A 80 -2.56 -8.25 19.52
CA SER A 80 -1.86 -6.98 19.56
C SER A 80 -2.53 -5.92 20.41
N ARG A 81 -1.74 -4.93 20.84
CA ARG A 81 -2.19 -3.81 21.68
C ARG A 81 -2.85 -4.30 22.97
N ASN A 82 -2.15 -5.18 23.67
CA ASN A 82 -2.50 -5.68 25.00
C ASN A 82 -1.38 -5.30 25.99
N MET A 83 -1.32 -5.96 27.15
CA MET A 83 -0.30 -5.75 28.17
C MET A 83 0.49 -7.04 28.46
N LEU A 84 0.57 -7.97 27.50
CA LEU A 84 1.20 -9.27 27.68
C LEU A 84 2.69 -9.10 27.99
N ASP A 85 3.13 -9.70 29.10
CA ASP A 85 4.50 -9.68 29.59
C ASP A 85 5.03 -11.12 29.55
N ASP A 86 6.20 -11.35 28.96
CA ASP A 86 6.77 -12.69 28.77
C ASP A 86 6.95 -13.46 30.09
N ARG A 87 7.14 -12.75 31.21
CA ARG A 87 7.26 -13.35 32.55
C ARG A 87 5.93 -13.95 33.05
N ASN A 88 4.82 -13.56 32.45
CA ASN A 88 3.47 -13.99 32.79
C ASN A 88 2.83 -14.84 31.68
N ILE A 89 3.62 -15.30 30.70
CA ILE A 89 3.18 -16.27 29.68
C ILE A 89 3.72 -17.64 30.08
N SER A 90 2.81 -18.54 30.45
CA SER A 90 3.18 -19.91 30.82
C SER A 90 3.72 -20.67 29.62
N ALA A 91 4.67 -21.59 29.83
CA ALA A 91 5.26 -22.37 28.75
C ALA A 91 4.25 -23.20 27.94
N GLY A 92 3.10 -23.52 28.54
CA GLY A 92 2.00 -24.24 27.89
C GLY A 92 0.89 -23.36 27.33
N ALA A 93 1.07 -22.03 27.32
CA ALA A 93 -0.01 -21.09 27.04
C ALA A 93 -0.66 -21.29 25.67
N PHE A 94 0.14 -21.62 24.64
CA PHE A 94 -0.35 -21.80 23.28
C PHE A 94 -0.67 -23.25 22.91
N GLY A 95 -0.68 -24.18 23.87
CA GLY A 95 -0.78 -25.61 23.60
C GLY A 95 -2.06 -26.01 22.86
N GLY A 96 -3.17 -25.33 23.12
CA GLY A 96 -4.43 -25.56 22.41
C GLY A 96 -4.46 -25.04 20.97
N LEU A 97 -3.55 -24.15 20.59
CA LEU A 97 -3.42 -23.62 19.22
C LEU A 97 -2.46 -24.45 18.35
N GLY A 98 -1.65 -25.32 18.95
CA GLY A 98 -0.42 -25.84 18.36
C GLY A 98 -0.54 -26.44 16.96
N ASN A 99 -1.63 -27.16 16.70
CA ASN A 99 -1.86 -27.85 15.43
C ASN A 99 -2.72 -27.05 14.43
N SER A 100 -3.13 -25.84 14.77
CA SER A 100 -4.15 -25.09 14.01
C SER A 100 -3.71 -23.70 13.60
N VAL A 101 -2.98 -22.99 14.46
CA VAL A 101 -2.61 -21.59 14.21
C VAL A 101 -1.52 -21.49 13.16
N LYS A 102 -1.77 -20.64 12.17
CA LYS A 102 -0.85 -20.28 11.09
C LYS A 102 -0.37 -18.84 11.21
N TYR A 103 -1.20 -17.95 11.75
CA TYR A 103 -0.88 -16.54 11.95
C TYR A 103 -1.08 -16.15 13.42
N LEU A 104 -0.05 -15.55 14.02
CA LEU A 104 -0.09 -15.04 15.39
C LEU A 104 0.49 -13.63 15.46
N ASP A 105 -0.35 -12.67 15.86
CA ASP A 105 0.06 -11.29 16.10
C ASP A 105 0.17 -11.01 17.61
N LEU A 106 1.39 -10.80 18.07
CA LEU A 106 1.77 -10.41 19.43
C LEU A 106 2.30 -8.97 19.49
N SER A 107 2.17 -8.19 18.42
CA SER A 107 2.72 -6.84 18.33
C SER A 107 2.14 -5.89 19.39
N TYR A 108 2.85 -4.78 19.71
CA TYR A 108 2.37 -3.78 20.67
C TYR A 108 1.96 -4.38 22.03
N ASN A 109 2.82 -5.21 22.62
CA ASN A 109 2.67 -5.76 23.96
C ASN A 109 3.84 -5.31 24.85
N ARG A 110 4.14 -6.05 25.93
CA ARG A 110 5.24 -5.78 26.86
C ARG A 110 6.25 -6.92 26.88
N ILE A 111 6.37 -7.65 25.76
CA ILE A 111 7.23 -8.82 25.62
C ILE A 111 8.68 -8.34 25.50
N GLN A 112 9.51 -8.70 26.48
CA GLN A 112 10.94 -8.42 26.42
C GLN A 112 11.72 -9.57 25.79
N ASN A 113 11.24 -10.81 25.95
CA ASN A 113 11.82 -11.99 25.32
C ASN A 113 10.74 -12.84 24.66
N LEU A 114 11.05 -13.45 23.52
CA LEU A 114 10.12 -14.38 22.89
C LEU A 114 9.73 -15.48 23.89
N PRO A 115 8.42 -15.71 24.11
CA PRO A 115 7.98 -16.70 25.08
C PRO A 115 8.25 -18.11 24.57
N VAL A 116 8.73 -18.98 25.46
CA VAL A 116 9.00 -20.41 25.17
C VAL A 116 7.76 -21.14 24.65
N ALA A 117 6.55 -20.64 24.98
CA ALA A 117 5.29 -21.16 24.48
C ALA A 117 5.17 -21.18 22.95
N LEU A 118 5.91 -20.33 22.22
CA LEU A 118 5.93 -20.35 20.75
C LEU A 118 6.41 -21.69 20.17
N LYS A 119 7.19 -22.45 20.92
CA LYS A 119 7.65 -23.79 20.52
C LYS A 119 6.53 -24.83 20.39
N GLN A 120 5.32 -24.50 20.84
CA GLN A 120 4.15 -25.39 20.76
C GLN A 120 3.39 -25.26 19.44
N LEU A 121 3.75 -24.28 18.60
CA LEU A 121 3.03 -23.94 17.40
C LEU A 121 3.64 -24.66 16.19
N ASP A 122 3.26 -25.91 16.01
CA ASP A 122 3.87 -26.82 15.02
C ASP A 122 3.51 -26.47 13.56
N GLN A 123 2.54 -25.58 13.34
CA GLN A 123 2.05 -25.19 12.00
C GLN A 123 2.14 -23.67 11.75
N ILE A 124 2.90 -22.94 12.58
CA ILE A 124 2.98 -21.48 12.50
C ILE A 124 3.73 -21.05 11.23
N GLU A 125 3.12 -20.18 10.44
CA GLU A 125 3.66 -19.69 9.17
C GLU A 125 4.02 -18.19 9.26
N ASP A 126 3.31 -17.43 10.09
CA ASP A 126 3.45 -15.97 10.17
C ASP A 126 3.36 -15.50 11.63
N VAL A 127 4.37 -14.77 12.08
CA VAL A 127 4.45 -14.24 13.44
C VAL A 127 4.86 -12.78 13.41
N ASP A 128 4.04 -11.94 14.06
CA ASP A 128 4.36 -10.54 14.32
C ASP A 128 4.63 -10.31 15.80
N VAL A 129 5.84 -9.84 16.11
CA VAL A 129 6.28 -9.49 17.46
C VAL A 129 6.80 -8.05 17.55
N SER A 130 6.57 -7.23 16.53
CA SER A 130 6.99 -5.82 16.47
C SER A 130 6.41 -4.99 17.61
N HIS A 131 7.00 -3.81 17.86
CA HIS A 131 6.53 -2.86 18.87
C HIS A 131 6.44 -3.45 20.28
N ASN A 132 7.32 -4.40 20.59
CA ASN A 132 7.52 -4.95 21.92
C ASN A 132 8.87 -4.47 22.47
N PRO A 133 9.04 -4.22 23.78
CA PRO A 133 10.26 -3.67 24.37
C PRO A 133 11.41 -4.69 24.44
N MET A 134 11.73 -5.36 23.33
CA MET A 134 12.76 -6.38 23.24
C MET A 134 14.16 -5.77 23.27
N ARG A 135 15.05 -6.33 24.09
CA ARG A 135 16.45 -5.90 24.27
C ARG A 135 17.38 -7.08 23.98
N LEU A 136 18.26 -6.95 22.97
CA LEU A 136 19.16 -8.03 22.54
C LEU A 136 20.37 -8.14 23.47
N SER A 137 20.49 -9.22 24.25
CA SER A 137 20.97 -10.54 23.79
C SER A 137 20.13 -11.75 24.23
N LYS A 138 18.91 -11.56 24.77
CA LYS A 138 18.06 -12.68 25.28
C LYS A 138 16.74 -12.85 24.56
N SER A 139 16.30 -11.87 23.76
CA SER A 139 14.94 -11.88 23.23
C SER A 139 14.70 -12.92 22.14
N PHE A 140 15.72 -13.23 21.34
CA PHE A 140 15.64 -14.09 20.17
C PHE A 140 16.52 -15.33 20.36
N THR A 141 16.13 -16.23 21.26
CA THR A 141 16.95 -17.41 21.58
C THR A 141 16.96 -18.43 20.43
N THR A 142 18.11 -19.04 20.18
CA THR A 142 18.32 -20.10 19.18
C THR A 142 17.28 -21.22 19.26
N ASP A 143 16.92 -21.66 20.47
CA ASP A 143 16.00 -22.78 20.67
C ASP A 143 14.57 -22.48 20.21
N ILE A 144 14.10 -21.24 20.35
CA ILE A 144 12.78 -20.81 19.86
C ILE A 144 12.83 -20.65 18.35
N MET A 145 13.87 -20.02 17.81
CA MET A 145 14.00 -19.81 16.36
C MET A 145 14.09 -21.13 15.60
N ARG A 146 14.84 -22.10 16.12
CA ARG A 146 14.93 -23.43 15.50
C ARG A 146 13.60 -24.18 15.56
N ALA A 147 12.82 -24.04 16.64
CA ALA A 147 11.54 -24.72 16.77
C ALA A 147 10.51 -24.29 15.71
N MET A 148 10.53 -23.01 15.32
CA MET A 148 9.61 -22.47 14.30
C MET A 148 10.25 -22.44 12.89
N GLY A 149 11.54 -22.72 12.77
CA GLY A 149 12.32 -22.38 11.58
C GLY A 149 11.96 -23.14 10.31
N ASP A 150 11.39 -24.33 10.44
CA ASP A 150 10.95 -25.16 9.32
C ASP A 150 9.59 -24.74 8.76
N THR A 151 8.81 -23.94 9.50
CA THR A 151 7.42 -23.59 9.14
C THR A 151 7.22 -22.11 8.87
N ILE A 152 8.02 -21.23 9.49
CA ILE A 152 7.88 -19.77 9.33
C ILE A 152 8.19 -19.33 7.89
N LEU A 153 7.20 -18.69 7.28
CA LEU A 153 7.25 -18.09 5.95
C LEU A 153 7.30 -16.55 6.02
N SER A 154 6.75 -15.97 7.08
CA SER A 154 6.68 -14.52 7.30
C SER A 154 7.04 -14.20 8.75
N PHE A 155 7.86 -13.17 8.94
CA PHE A 155 8.26 -12.74 10.28
C PHE A 155 8.35 -11.22 10.35
N THR A 156 7.67 -10.64 11.34
CA THR A 156 7.69 -9.20 11.60
C THR A 156 8.25 -8.92 12.99
N PHE A 157 9.28 -8.08 13.06
CA PHE A 157 9.90 -7.68 14.32
C PHE A 157 10.42 -6.25 14.26
N GLY A 158 10.85 -5.74 15.41
CA GLY A 158 11.48 -4.42 15.52
C GLY A 158 10.85 -3.58 16.63
N ASN A 159 11.67 -2.69 17.21
CA ASN A 159 11.30 -1.71 18.22
C ASN A 159 12.50 -0.78 18.53
N ASP A 160 12.21 0.36 19.17
CA ASP A 160 13.21 1.39 19.53
C ASP A 160 14.29 0.96 20.57
N ASN A 161 14.19 -0.23 21.18
CA ASN A 161 15.21 -0.77 22.08
C ASN A 161 16.10 -1.84 21.40
N LEU A 162 15.90 -2.10 20.11
CA LEU A 162 16.63 -3.13 19.39
C LEU A 162 17.94 -2.58 18.81
N PHE A 163 19.01 -2.63 19.59
CA PHE A 163 20.32 -2.05 19.22
C PHE A 163 21.27 -3.02 18.49
N ALA A 164 20.80 -4.21 18.13
CA ALA A 164 21.60 -5.21 17.43
C ALA A 164 20.69 -6.01 16.48
N TRP A 165 21.30 -6.67 15.49
CA TRP A 165 20.56 -7.56 14.60
C TRP A 165 20.46 -8.96 15.22
N PRO A 166 19.29 -9.62 15.24
CA PRO A 166 19.16 -10.97 15.77
C PRO A 166 19.69 -12.03 14.78
N GLU A 167 20.96 -12.41 14.92
CA GLU A 167 21.62 -13.41 14.06
C GLU A 167 20.88 -14.77 14.00
N SER A 168 20.19 -15.14 15.08
CA SER A 168 19.42 -16.39 15.17
C SER A 168 18.27 -16.48 14.16
N LEU A 169 17.92 -15.38 13.49
CA LEU A 169 16.96 -15.38 12.39
C LEU A 169 17.38 -16.32 11.25
N ASN A 170 18.68 -16.60 11.10
CA ASN A 170 19.21 -17.55 10.12
C ASN A 170 18.62 -18.98 10.22
N HIS A 171 17.92 -19.30 11.32
CA HIS A 171 17.19 -20.56 11.46
C HIS A 171 15.86 -20.61 10.71
N PHE A 172 15.33 -19.49 10.23
CA PHE A 172 14.09 -19.44 9.45
C PHE A 172 14.34 -19.78 7.98
N VAL A 173 14.67 -21.04 7.72
CA VAL A 173 15.16 -21.54 6.41
C VAL A 173 14.09 -21.59 5.32
N GLN A 174 12.82 -21.30 5.64
CA GLN A 174 11.72 -21.17 4.68
C GLN A 174 11.23 -19.73 4.53
N LEU A 175 11.88 -18.75 5.19
CA LEU A 175 11.39 -17.38 5.26
C LEU A 175 11.33 -16.74 3.86
N GLN A 176 10.15 -16.27 3.48
CA GLN A 176 9.88 -15.60 2.21
C GLN A 176 9.64 -14.10 2.39
N ARG A 177 9.09 -13.70 3.53
CA ARG A 177 8.73 -12.31 3.82
C ARG A 177 9.33 -11.88 5.16
N LEU A 178 10.13 -10.82 5.15
CA LEU A 178 10.68 -10.25 6.36
C LEU A 178 10.28 -8.79 6.47
N HIS A 179 9.72 -8.42 7.63
CA HIS A 179 9.39 -7.04 7.95
C HIS A 179 10.13 -6.63 9.23
N VAL A 180 10.90 -5.55 9.12
CA VAL A 180 11.59 -4.88 10.21
C VAL A 180 10.96 -3.51 10.40
N ASP A 181 10.24 -3.31 11.50
CA ASP A 181 9.62 -2.02 11.84
C ASP A 181 10.24 -1.47 13.12
N GLN A 182 10.95 -0.36 12.98
CA GLN A 182 11.76 0.27 14.02
C GLN A 182 13.01 -0.52 14.44
N LEU A 183 14.11 0.20 14.58
CA LEU A 183 15.34 -0.26 15.20
C LEU A 183 15.78 0.76 16.24
N GLY A 184 16.58 0.31 17.20
CA GLY A 184 17.08 1.18 18.25
C GLY A 184 17.91 2.32 17.69
N ALA A 185 17.81 3.49 18.30
CA ALA A 185 18.29 4.74 17.71
C ALA A 185 19.79 4.78 17.34
N TYR A 186 20.61 3.93 17.96
CA TYR A 186 22.05 3.80 17.70
C TYR A 186 22.40 2.77 16.61
N MET A 187 21.43 1.99 16.15
CA MET A 187 21.62 0.99 15.11
C MET A 187 21.51 1.66 13.74
N GLN A 188 22.63 2.20 13.29
CA GLN A 188 22.70 2.98 12.04
C GLN A 188 23.14 2.16 10.83
N ILE A 189 23.74 0.98 11.05
CA ILE A 189 24.27 0.12 9.99
C ILE A 189 23.88 -1.32 10.31
N LEU A 190 23.46 -2.06 9.30
CA LEU A 190 23.34 -3.52 9.38
C LEU A 190 24.64 -4.17 8.88
N GLU A 191 25.08 -5.21 9.57
CA GLU A 191 26.23 -5.99 9.12
C GLU A 191 25.95 -6.71 7.80
N HIS A 192 27.01 -7.02 7.06
CA HIS A 192 26.92 -7.64 5.73
C HIS A 192 26.26 -9.04 5.75
N GLU A 193 26.31 -9.74 6.89
CA GLU A 193 25.72 -11.06 7.08
C GLU A 193 24.33 -11.02 7.76
N ALA A 194 23.71 -9.83 7.90
CA ALA A 194 22.40 -9.70 8.53
C ALA A 194 21.33 -10.60 7.88
N PHE A 195 21.39 -10.79 6.56
CA PHE A 195 20.43 -11.63 5.82
C PHE A 195 20.96 -13.03 5.50
N HIS A 196 22.01 -13.48 6.19
CA HIS A 196 22.55 -14.82 5.99
C HIS A 196 21.50 -15.90 6.33
N GLY A 197 21.36 -16.89 5.44
CA GLY A 197 20.35 -17.95 5.54
C GLY A 197 19.11 -17.70 4.68
N PHE A 198 18.96 -16.48 4.13
CA PHE A 198 17.79 -16.09 3.32
C PHE A 198 18.08 -15.90 1.84
N GLU A 199 19.32 -16.16 1.41
CA GLU A 199 19.82 -15.83 0.07
C GLU A 199 18.98 -16.46 -1.05
N THR A 200 18.33 -17.59 -0.80
CA THR A 200 17.51 -18.31 -1.80
C THR A 200 16.03 -18.40 -1.44
N THR A 201 15.58 -17.72 -0.39
CA THR A 201 14.19 -17.87 0.09
C THR A 201 13.44 -16.56 0.12
N LEU A 202 14.10 -15.46 0.50
CA LEU A 202 13.45 -14.17 0.68
C LEU A 202 12.99 -13.58 -0.66
N GLN A 203 11.72 -13.21 -0.71
CA GLN A 203 11.04 -12.62 -1.87
C GLN A 203 10.57 -11.20 -1.59
N TYR A 204 10.24 -10.91 -0.32
CA TYR A 204 9.76 -9.62 0.15
C TYR A 204 10.57 -9.18 1.36
N LEU A 205 11.14 -7.98 1.29
CA LEU A 205 11.85 -7.36 2.40
C LEU A 205 11.28 -5.97 2.62
N LYS A 206 10.73 -5.73 3.82
CA LYS A 206 10.34 -4.42 4.30
C LYS A 206 11.20 -4.02 5.49
N ILE A 207 11.83 -2.86 5.43
CA ILE A 207 12.56 -2.25 6.54
C ILE A 207 12.08 -0.81 6.63
N GLU A 208 11.40 -0.47 7.72
CA GLU A 208 10.85 0.86 7.89
C GLU A 208 11.04 1.46 9.29
N ASN A 209 10.95 2.78 9.34
CA ASN A 209 10.99 3.57 10.57
C ASN A 209 12.31 3.39 11.34
N THR A 210 13.45 3.34 10.63
CA THR A 210 14.76 3.12 11.25
C THR A 210 15.69 4.34 11.12
N ASN A 211 16.79 4.31 11.86
CA ASN A 211 17.88 5.29 11.74
C ASN A 211 19.03 4.77 10.87
N LEU A 212 18.76 3.85 9.96
CA LEU A 212 19.77 3.33 9.05
C LEU A 212 20.25 4.42 8.11
N ILE A 213 21.57 4.52 7.94
CA ILE A 213 22.20 5.55 7.08
C ILE A 213 22.37 5.09 5.62
N ALA A 214 22.02 3.84 5.32
CA ALA A 214 22.16 3.26 4.00
C ALA A 214 21.28 2.02 3.83
N VAL A 215 20.88 1.76 2.58
CA VAL A 215 20.30 0.48 2.17
C VAL A 215 21.36 -0.61 2.42
N PRO A 216 21.09 -1.65 3.24
CA PRO A 216 22.08 -2.64 3.63
C PRO A 216 22.71 -3.39 2.45
N ILE A 217 24.05 -3.50 2.44
CA ILE A 217 24.79 -4.18 1.36
C ILE A 217 24.43 -5.67 1.27
N GLY A 218 24.05 -6.31 2.38
CA GLY A 218 23.65 -7.72 2.41
C GLY A 218 22.46 -8.05 1.50
N ILE A 219 21.62 -7.07 1.14
CA ILE A 219 20.50 -7.24 0.20
C ILE A 219 20.97 -7.71 -1.17
N SER A 220 22.18 -7.34 -1.60
CA SER A 220 22.76 -7.76 -2.87
C SER A 220 22.92 -9.27 -3.02
N LYS A 221 22.94 -10.03 -1.91
CA LYS A 221 23.04 -11.49 -1.91
C LYS A 221 21.69 -12.19 -2.08
N LEU A 222 20.56 -11.48 -1.95
CA LEU A 222 19.23 -12.06 -1.95
C LEU A 222 18.79 -12.40 -3.38
N ARG A 223 18.90 -13.68 -3.74
CA ARG A 223 18.73 -14.21 -5.10
C ARG A 223 17.29 -14.53 -5.48
N ASN A 224 16.33 -14.34 -4.59
CA ASN A 224 14.90 -14.44 -4.93
C ASN A 224 14.11 -13.17 -4.60
N LEU A 225 14.78 -12.09 -4.19
CA LEU A 225 14.12 -10.85 -3.78
C LEU A 225 13.43 -10.18 -4.98
N GLN A 226 12.14 -9.93 -4.84
CA GLN A 226 11.29 -9.30 -5.86
C GLN A 226 10.78 -7.94 -5.40
N GLU A 227 10.53 -7.80 -4.09
CA GLU A 227 9.96 -6.58 -3.52
C GLU A 227 10.85 -6.09 -2.38
N LEU A 228 11.34 -4.85 -2.54
CA LEU A 228 12.12 -4.14 -1.53
C LEU A 228 11.38 -2.86 -1.14
N HIS A 229 10.96 -2.81 0.12
CA HIS A 229 10.38 -1.63 0.74
C HIS A 229 11.33 -1.14 1.82
N PHE A 230 12.02 -0.04 1.55
CA PHE A 230 12.96 0.55 2.49
C PHE A 230 12.46 1.97 2.74
N ASP A 231 11.49 2.13 3.64
CA ASP A 231 10.72 3.37 3.74
C ASP A 231 10.86 4.02 5.13
N ASN A 232 10.72 5.33 5.22
CA ASN A 232 10.84 6.08 6.48
C ASN A 232 12.22 5.91 7.15
N ASN A 233 13.30 5.94 6.36
CA ASN A 233 14.67 5.90 6.86
C ASN A 233 15.39 7.21 6.51
N PRO A 234 15.08 8.32 7.19
CA PRO A 234 15.47 9.67 6.76
C PRO A 234 16.99 9.92 6.75
N GLU A 235 17.76 9.09 7.46
CA GLU A 235 19.22 9.19 7.52
C GLU A 235 19.92 8.55 6.30
N VAL A 236 19.19 7.82 5.44
CA VAL A 236 19.72 7.19 4.22
C VAL A 236 20.30 8.24 3.29
N SER A 237 19.49 9.23 2.91
CA SER A 237 19.84 10.30 1.95
C SER A 237 20.38 9.78 0.61
N ASP A 238 20.74 10.69 -0.30
CA ASP A 238 21.38 10.34 -1.58
C ASP A 238 22.60 9.41 -1.43
N ARG A 239 23.33 9.48 -0.30
CA ARG A 239 24.57 8.73 -0.08
C ARG A 239 24.35 7.29 0.36
N GLY A 240 23.17 6.99 0.91
CA GLY A 240 22.83 5.68 1.45
C GLY A 240 22.31 4.68 0.41
N VAL A 241 21.95 5.15 -0.78
CA VAL A 241 21.45 4.29 -1.87
C VAL A 241 22.60 3.89 -2.80
N LEU A 242 23.37 2.90 -2.35
CA LEU A 242 24.62 2.46 -3.00
C LEU A 242 24.37 1.37 -4.05
N ILE A 243 25.18 1.37 -5.12
CA ILE A 243 25.12 0.33 -6.17
C ILE A 243 25.38 -1.08 -5.61
N GLN A 244 26.22 -1.18 -4.59
CA GLN A 244 26.57 -2.45 -3.93
C GLN A 244 25.42 -3.04 -3.11
N SER A 245 24.36 -2.28 -2.82
CA SER A 245 23.23 -2.76 -2.03
C SER A 245 22.21 -3.55 -2.84
N PHE A 246 22.27 -3.49 -4.18
CA PHE A 246 21.26 -4.08 -5.05
C PHE A 246 21.77 -5.35 -5.77
N PRO A 247 20.90 -6.35 -6.02
CA PRO A 247 21.28 -7.59 -6.70
C PRO A 247 21.37 -7.40 -8.22
N LEU A 248 22.51 -6.89 -8.70
CA LEU A 248 22.69 -6.45 -10.10
C LEU A 248 23.40 -7.47 -11.04
N VAL A 249 23.72 -8.67 -10.56
CA VAL A 249 24.50 -9.67 -11.32
C VAL A 249 23.64 -10.44 -12.34
N ASP A 250 24.21 -10.85 -13.47
CA ASP A 250 23.48 -11.63 -14.48
C ASP A 250 22.87 -12.92 -13.88
N GLY A 251 21.56 -13.11 -14.10
CA GLY A 251 20.79 -14.21 -13.50
C GLY A 251 20.27 -13.94 -12.08
N SER A 252 20.44 -12.71 -11.55
CA SER A 252 19.81 -12.26 -10.31
C SER A 252 18.27 -12.23 -10.44
N PRO A 253 17.54 -12.39 -9.32
CA PRO A 253 16.12 -12.15 -9.30
C PRO A 253 15.89 -10.69 -9.65
N LYS A 254 14.81 -10.50 -10.37
CA LYS A 254 14.44 -9.22 -10.89
C LYS A 254 13.66 -8.51 -9.79
N LEU A 255 14.28 -7.54 -9.11
CA LEU A 255 13.53 -6.59 -8.29
C LEU A 255 12.46 -5.95 -9.17
N ARG A 256 11.20 -6.21 -8.83
CA ARG A 256 10.00 -5.74 -9.53
C ARG A 256 9.42 -4.52 -8.84
N VAL A 257 9.49 -4.49 -7.51
CA VAL A 257 8.97 -3.38 -6.70
C VAL A 257 10.10 -2.84 -5.85
N VAL A 258 10.33 -1.53 -5.95
CA VAL A 258 11.22 -0.79 -5.06
C VAL A 258 10.46 0.41 -4.50
N SER A 259 10.47 0.53 -3.18
CA SER A 259 9.96 1.67 -2.44
C SER A 259 11.11 2.24 -1.60
N LEU A 260 11.34 3.54 -1.74
CA LEU A 260 12.33 4.32 -0.98
C LEU A 260 11.66 5.60 -0.45
N ASP A 261 10.47 5.45 0.13
CA ASP A 261 9.63 6.58 0.52
C ASP A 261 10.18 7.22 1.80
N ARG A 262 10.20 8.56 1.88
CA ARG A 262 10.60 9.30 3.09
C ARG A 262 11.99 8.89 3.62
N ASP A 263 12.94 8.69 2.70
CA ASP A 263 14.32 8.29 2.96
C ASP A 263 15.32 9.46 2.92
N GLY A 264 14.80 10.70 2.88
CA GLY A 264 15.63 11.91 2.83
C GLY A 264 16.37 12.07 1.51
N LEU A 265 15.87 11.47 0.43
CA LEU A 265 16.46 11.62 -0.91
C LEU A 265 16.20 13.02 -1.43
N THR A 266 17.22 13.62 -2.04
CA THR A 266 17.06 14.87 -2.80
C THR A 266 17.33 14.68 -4.28
N LYS A 267 17.74 13.48 -4.70
CA LYS A 267 17.97 13.13 -6.11
C LYS A 267 17.41 11.77 -6.45
N PHE A 268 17.15 11.56 -7.74
CA PHE A 268 16.83 10.23 -8.24
C PHE A 268 18.04 9.28 -8.07
N PRO A 269 17.88 8.11 -7.42
CA PRO A 269 19.01 7.22 -7.19
C PRO A 269 19.56 6.60 -8.48
N PRO A 270 20.83 6.85 -8.86
CA PRO A 270 21.38 6.40 -10.14
C PRO A 270 21.46 4.88 -10.31
N VAL A 271 21.37 4.12 -9.21
CA VAL A 271 21.40 2.65 -9.24
C VAL A 271 20.15 2.06 -9.90
N LEU A 272 19.02 2.75 -9.83
CA LEU A 272 17.72 2.22 -10.31
C LEU A 272 17.73 1.94 -11.82
N LYS A 273 18.57 2.63 -12.60
CA LYS A 273 18.74 2.38 -14.05
C LYS A 273 19.30 1.00 -14.40
N TYR A 274 19.86 0.29 -13.42
CA TYR A 274 20.38 -1.07 -13.59
C TYR A 274 19.32 -2.14 -13.26
N LEU A 275 18.18 -1.76 -12.69
CA LEU A 275 17.07 -2.67 -12.35
C LEU A 275 16.19 -2.93 -13.57
N ARG A 276 16.65 -3.81 -14.46
CA ARG A 276 16.04 -4.09 -15.80
C ARG A 276 14.66 -4.75 -15.79
N ALA A 277 14.09 -4.95 -14.62
CA ALA A 277 12.80 -5.61 -14.47
C ALA A 277 11.95 -4.95 -13.38
N LEU A 278 12.34 -3.73 -13.01
CA LEU A 278 11.55 -2.89 -12.16
C LEU A 278 10.24 -2.60 -12.88
N GLU A 279 9.14 -2.84 -12.20
CA GLU A 279 7.77 -2.59 -12.66
C GLU A 279 7.16 -1.42 -11.89
N SER A 280 7.40 -1.35 -10.57
CA SER A 280 6.88 -0.31 -9.70
C SER A 280 8.00 0.35 -8.91
N LEU A 281 8.04 1.68 -8.96
CA LEU A 281 8.96 2.53 -8.19
C LEU A 281 8.16 3.57 -7.41
N SER A 282 8.39 3.63 -6.10
CA SER A 282 7.88 4.68 -5.22
C SER A 282 9.04 5.43 -4.59
N LEU A 283 8.99 6.76 -4.65
CA LEU A 283 9.96 7.66 -4.00
C LEU A 283 9.20 8.75 -3.20
N ASP A 284 8.02 8.43 -2.68
CA ASP A 284 7.10 9.39 -2.09
C ASP A 284 7.69 10.06 -0.84
N GLY A 285 7.33 11.32 -0.59
CA GLY A 285 7.76 12.05 0.61
C GLY A 285 9.26 12.36 0.65
N ASN A 286 9.94 12.37 -0.49
CA ASN A 286 11.34 12.78 -0.61
C ASN A 286 11.44 14.17 -1.22
N ALA A 287 12.32 15.04 -0.69
CA ALA A 287 12.49 16.40 -1.21
C ALA A 287 13.36 16.42 -2.48
N LEU A 288 12.85 15.85 -3.57
CA LEU A 288 13.60 15.67 -4.81
C LEU A 288 13.84 17.02 -5.51
N ASP A 289 15.07 17.52 -5.39
CA ASP A 289 15.53 18.68 -6.13
C ASP A 289 15.60 18.31 -7.61
N PHE A 290 14.92 19.10 -8.45
CA PHE A 290 14.98 19.11 -9.92
C PHE A 290 15.59 17.83 -10.51
N LEU A 291 14.76 16.87 -10.90
CA LEU A 291 15.20 15.67 -11.63
C LEU A 291 15.87 16.13 -12.93
N SER A 292 17.17 16.40 -12.87
CA SER A 292 17.95 16.78 -14.05
C SER A 292 17.95 15.60 -15.00
N ASP A 293 17.97 15.87 -16.31
CA ASP A 293 17.96 14.84 -17.36
C ASP A 293 19.00 13.73 -17.10
N ALA A 294 20.14 14.09 -16.51
CA ALA A 294 21.19 13.14 -16.14
C ALA A 294 20.79 12.14 -15.03
N SER A 295 19.86 12.49 -14.15
CA SER A 295 19.51 11.71 -12.94
C SER A 295 18.61 10.52 -13.27
N ILE A 296 17.80 10.61 -14.33
CA ILE A 296 16.93 9.53 -14.82
C ILE A 296 17.49 8.89 -16.09
N SER A 297 18.49 9.52 -16.74
CA SER A 297 19.12 8.99 -17.96
C SER A 297 19.55 7.51 -17.85
N GLY A 298 18.87 6.67 -18.64
CA GLY A 298 19.08 5.23 -18.68
C GLY A 298 17.77 4.45 -18.81
N ASN A 299 17.86 3.21 -19.26
CA ASN A 299 16.71 2.34 -19.49
C ASN A 299 16.13 1.81 -18.15
N VAL A 300 15.40 2.67 -17.46
CA VAL A 300 14.52 2.34 -16.34
C VAL A 300 13.24 1.72 -16.92
N THR A 301 12.89 0.53 -16.47
CA THR A 301 11.78 -0.26 -17.04
C THR A 301 10.46 -0.09 -16.31
N ALA A 302 10.41 0.75 -15.26
CA ALA A 302 9.24 0.91 -14.40
C ALA A 302 8.02 1.33 -15.20
N SER A 303 6.93 0.58 -15.07
CA SER A 303 5.62 0.89 -15.62
C SER A 303 4.80 1.78 -14.70
N ASN A 304 5.12 1.78 -13.40
CA ASN A 304 4.42 2.53 -12.36
C ASN A 304 5.44 3.37 -11.60
N LEU A 305 5.22 4.68 -11.56
CA LEU A 305 6.04 5.63 -10.81
C LEU A 305 5.16 6.48 -9.90
N SER A 306 5.50 6.49 -8.62
CA SER A 306 4.92 7.39 -7.61
C SER A 306 5.99 8.38 -7.13
N LEU A 307 5.67 9.67 -7.22
CA LEU A 307 6.46 10.79 -6.69
C LEU A 307 5.55 11.72 -5.88
N VAL A 308 4.73 11.15 -5.01
CA VAL A 308 3.76 11.90 -4.18
C VAL A 308 4.51 12.66 -3.08
N ASP A 309 4.12 13.91 -2.83
CA ASP A 309 4.73 14.73 -1.75
C ASP A 309 6.26 14.87 -1.91
N CYS A 310 6.71 15.10 -3.14
CA CYS A 310 8.14 15.22 -3.47
C CYS A 310 8.64 16.67 -3.60
N SER A 311 7.83 17.65 -3.19
CA SER A 311 8.12 19.09 -3.33
C SER A 311 8.39 19.54 -4.78
N LEU A 312 7.82 18.86 -5.77
CA LEU A 312 8.01 19.19 -7.18
C LEU A 312 7.20 20.44 -7.57
N ASP A 313 7.84 21.44 -8.19
CA ASP A 313 7.17 22.66 -8.67
C ASP A 313 6.70 22.57 -10.14
N ARG A 314 7.17 21.55 -10.86
CA ARG A 314 6.84 21.23 -12.26
C ARG A 314 7.02 19.75 -12.54
N ILE A 315 6.44 19.29 -13.65
CA ILE A 315 6.69 17.94 -14.17
C ILE A 315 8.15 17.90 -14.68
N PRO A 316 9.01 16.99 -14.17
CA PRO A 316 10.40 16.99 -14.58
C PRO A 316 10.58 16.42 -16.00
N GLY A 317 11.34 17.14 -16.85
CA GLY A 317 11.61 16.72 -18.23
C GLY A 317 12.26 15.33 -18.32
N ALA A 318 13.10 14.98 -17.34
CA ALA A 318 13.76 13.67 -17.25
C ALA A 318 12.79 12.47 -17.21
N LEU A 319 11.50 12.67 -16.93
CA LEU A 319 10.50 11.62 -17.05
C LEU A 319 10.34 11.12 -18.50
N SER A 320 10.73 11.90 -19.52
CA SER A 320 10.74 11.49 -20.92
C SER A 320 11.57 10.24 -21.19
N ASP A 321 12.58 9.96 -20.35
CA ASP A 321 13.45 8.79 -20.49
C ASP A 321 12.77 7.48 -20.00
N LEU A 322 11.60 7.58 -19.36
CA LEU A 322 10.83 6.46 -18.84
C LEU A 322 9.87 5.89 -19.90
N GLU A 323 10.43 5.34 -20.98
CA GLU A 323 9.67 4.86 -22.16
C GLU A 323 8.62 3.77 -21.87
N PHE A 324 8.74 3.10 -20.72
CA PHE A 324 7.83 2.04 -20.28
C PHE A 324 6.72 2.51 -19.34
N LEU A 325 6.72 3.79 -18.96
CA LEU A 325 5.81 4.32 -17.95
C LEU A 325 4.36 4.28 -18.44
N THR A 326 3.50 3.68 -17.62
CA THR A 326 2.05 3.54 -17.86
C THR A 326 1.22 4.27 -16.80
N HIS A 327 1.72 4.37 -15.58
CA HIS A 327 1.04 4.99 -14.45
C HIS A 327 1.99 5.97 -13.78
N LEU A 328 1.59 7.24 -13.70
CA LEU A 328 2.35 8.31 -13.06
C LEU A 328 1.49 9.01 -12.01
N ASP A 329 1.95 9.01 -10.77
CA ASP A 329 1.37 9.77 -9.66
C ASP A 329 2.31 10.89 -9.22
N LEU A 330 1.84 12.13 -9.31
CA LEU A 330 2.53 13.35 -8.89
C LEU A 330 1.68 14.13 -7.88
N SER A 331 0.78 13.45 -7.16
CA SER A 331 -0.10 14.08 -6.17
C SER A 331 0.68 14.75 -5.04
N GLN A 332 0.04 15.71 -4.35
CA GLN A 332 0.62 16.43 -3.21
C GLN A 332 1.94 17.15 -3.52
N ASN A 333 2.14 17.55 -4.78
CA ASN A 333 3.25 18.41 -5.19
C ASN A 333 2.79 19.86 -5.43
N ASP A 334 3.74 20.76 -5.65
CA ASP A 334 3.52 22.19 -5.94
C ASP A 334 3.42 22.50 -7.44
N ILE A 335 3.11 21.50 -8.27
CA ILE A 335 2.97 21.64 -9.72
C ILE A 335 1.80 22.58 -10.03
N ARG A 336 2.08 23.71 -10.70
CA ARG A 336 1.08 24.73 -11.05
C ARG A 336 0.54 24.62 -12.46
N THR A 337 1.34 24.13 -13.40
CA THR A 337 0.94 24.01 -14.80
C THR A 337 1.34 22.67 -15.39
N ILE A 338 0.62 22.24 -16.43
CA ILE A 338 1.04 21.20 -17.37
C ILE A 338 1.15 21.85 -18.75
N GLU A 339 2.37 22.00 -19.23
CA GLU A 339 2.69 22.58 -20.54
C GLU A 339 2.70 21.50 -21.64
N GLN A 340 2.72 21.93 -22.90
CA GLN A 340 2.64 21.04 -24.08
C GLN A 340 3.71 19.95 -24.11
N ASN A 341 4.93 20.23 -23.62
CA ASN A 341 6.06 19.31 -23.71
C ASN A 341 6.31 18.50 -22.43
N ASP A 342 5.59 18.76 -21.34
CA ASP A 342 5.87 18.15 -20.04
C ASP A 342 5.65 16.63 -20.03
N LEU A 343 4.74 16.14 -20.88
CA LEU A 343 4.36 14.72 -20.97
C LEU A 343 4.62 14.11 -22.35
N ARG A 344 5.13 14.89 -23.31
CA ARG A 344 5.11 14.56 -24.75
C ARG A 344 5.75 13.22 -25.10
N ASP A 345 6.79 12.82 -24.38
CA ASP A 345 7.61 11.65 -24.66
C ASP A 345 7.32 10.47 -23.72
N LEU A 346 6.06 10.37 -23.25
CA LEU A 346 5.58 9.23 -22.45
C LEU A 346 4.62 8.35 -23.28
N PRO A 347 5.11 7.63 -24.30
CA PRO A 347 4.26 7.02 -25.33
C PRO A 347 3.33 5.94 -24.79
N LYS A 348 3.64 5.34 -23.64
CA LYS A 348 2.85 4.26 -23.01
C LYS A 348 1.99 4.73 -21.84
N LEU A 349 1.98 6.02 -21.52
CA LEU A 349 1.25 6.54 -20.37
C LEU A 349 -0.25 6.27 -20.54
N GLN A 350 -0.86 5.64 -19.54
CA GLN A 350 -2.28 5.27 -19.49
C GLN A 350 -3.02 6.03 -18.40
N LYS A 351 -2.36 6.27 -17.26
CA LYS A 351 -2.93 6.96 -16.10
C LYS A 351 -2.01 8.07 -15.62
N LEU A 352 -2.57 9.26 -15.47
CA LEU A 352 -1.93 10.42 -14.84
C LEU A 352 -2.74 10.86 -13.62
N VAL A 353 -2.09 10.98 -12.47
CA VAL A 353 -2.70 11.40 -11.21
C VAL A 353 -1.96 12.62 -10.67
N ILE A 354 -2.67 13.72 -10.45
CA ILE A 354 -2.19 14.95 -9.81
C ILE A 354 -3.31 15.44 -8.88
N GLN A 355 -3.38 14.88 -7.68
CA GLN A 355 -4.37 15.27 -6.68
C GLN A 355 -3.77 16.18 -5.60
N ASN A 356 -4.64 16.96 -4.94
CA ASN A 356 -4.27 17.78 -3.77
C ASN A 356 -3.03 18.64 -4.04
N ALA A 357 -2.97 19.24 -5.23
CA ALA A 357 -1.84 20.03 -5.73
C ALA A 357 -2.30 21.47 -6.05
N SER A 358 -1.36 22.33 -6.41
CA SER A 358 -1.63 23.71 -6.81
C SER A 358 -1.84 23.88 -8.32
N LEU A 359 -2.33 22.84 -9.02
CA LEU A 359 -2.48 22.84 -10.49
C LEU A 359 -3.58 23.81 -10.92
N GLU A 360 -3.21 24.89 -11.61
CA GLU A 360 -4.08 25.99 -12.04
C GLU A 360 -4.39 25.94 -13.54
N TYR A 361 -3.46 25.47 -14.37
CA TYR A 361 -3.58 25.52 -15.82
C TYR A 361 -3.03 24.25 -16.49
N ILE A 362 -3.77 23.76 -17.50
CA ILE A 362 -3.34 22.68 -18.39
C ILE A 362 -3.42 23.24 -19.81
N SER A 363 -2.28 23.26 -20.50
CA SER A 363 -2.19 23.72 -21.89
C SER A 363 -3.14 22.92 -22.79
N ASN A 364 -3.74 23.56 -23.80
CA ASN A 364 -4.68 22.91 -24.73
C ASN A 364 -4.05 21.76 -25.53
N ASN A 365 -2.71 21.68 -25.56
CA ASN A 365 -1.95 20.66 -26.27
C ASN A 365 -1.18 19.75 -25.31
N ALA A 366 -1.43 19.82 -24.00
CA ALA A 366 -0.70 19.07 -22.97
C ALA A 366 -0.74 17.55 -23.15
N PHE A 367 -1.77 17.02 -23.82
CA PHE A 367 -1.96 15.58 -24.03
C PHE A 367 -1.75 15.16 -25.49
N GLU A 368 -1.13 16.00 -26.31
CA GLU A 368 -0.71 15.61 -27.65
C GLU A 368 0.32 14.48 -27.58
N ASN A 369 0.24 13.52 -28.52
CA ASN A 369 1.15 12.38 -28.61
C ASN A 369 1.13 11.43 -27.39
N LEU A 370 0.02 11.37 -26.65
CA LEU A 370 -0.23 10.38 -25.60
C LEU A 370 -1.27 9.35 -26.04
N PRO A 371 -0.93 8.41 -26.96
CA PRO A 371 -1.89 7.53 -27.62
C PRO A 371 -2.55 6.49 -26.71
N HIS A 372 -2.08 6.36 -25.47
CA HIS A 372 -2.60 5.41 -24.50
C HIS A 372 -3.23 6.06 -23.27
N LEU A 373 -3.18 7.40 -23.15
CA LEU A 373 -3.66 8.09 -21.95
C LEU A 373 -5.19 8.10 -21.93
N THR A 374 -5.77 7.39 -20.97
CA THR A 374 -7.23 7.24 -20.84
C THR A 374 -7.78 7.67 -19.49
N ASN A 375 -6.94 7.71 -18.46
CA ASN A 375 -7.37 7.98 -17.09
C ASN A 375 -6.60 9.16 -16.52
N MET A 376 -7.32 10.20 -16.13
CA MET A 376 -6.75 11.40 -15.53
C MET A 376 -7.48 11.71 -14.24
N ASP A 377 -6.73 12.09 -13.21
CA ASP A 377 -7.26 12.46 -11.92
C ASP A 377 -6.59 13.75 -11.43
N PHE A 378 -7.37 14.83 -11.43
CA PHE A 378 -6.99 16.19 -11.06
C PHE A 378 -7.80 16.68 -9.86
N LYS A 379 -8.19 15.76 -8.97
CA LYS A 379 -9.02 16.05 -7.81
C LYS A 379 -8.35 17.02 -6.83
N ASN A 380 -9.15 17.92 -6.25
CA ASN A 380 -8.72 18.90 -5.25
C ASN A 380 -7.50 19.71 -5.73
N THR A 381 -7.55 20.23 -6.96
CA THR A 381 -6.53 21.13 -7.49
C THR A 381 -7.05 22.58 -7.50
N LYS A 382 -6.52 23.44 -8.37
CA LYS A 382 -6.93 24.85 -8.53
C LYS A 382 -7.47 25.15 -9.93
N LEU A 383 -7.92 24.11 -10.64
CA LEU A 383 -8.51 24.27 -11.96
C LEU A 383 -9.80 25.07 -11.87
N THR A 384 -9.97 26.02 -12.79
CA THR A 384 -11.19 26.83 -12.92
C THR A 384 -12.04 26.41 -14.13
N GLN A 385 -11.52 25.51 -14.97
CA GLN A 385 -12.19 25.01 -16.17
C GLN A 385 -11.88 23.52 -16.38
N VAL A 386 -12.79 22.83 -17.07
CA VAL A 386 -12.46 21.48 -17.57
C VAL A 386 -11.35 21.60 -18.62
N PRO A 387 -10.27 20.80 -18.54
CA PRO A 387 -9.12 20.95 -19.44
C PRO A 387 -9.51 20.82 -20.92
N LYS A 388 -9.32 21.89 -21.70
CA LYS A 388 -9.61 21.88 -23.15
C LYS A 388 -8.75 20.91 -23.95
N ALA A 389 -7.60 20.50 -23.38
CA ALA A 389 -6.76 19.45 -23.94
C ALA A 389 -7.50 18.13 -24.22
N LEU A 390 -8.58 17.84 -23.49
CA LEU A 390 -9.41 16.67 -23.75
C LEU A 390 -10.09 16.70 -25.13
N ASN A 391 -10.29 17.89 -25.71
CA ASN A 391 -10.95 18.04 -27.00
C ASN A 391 -10.11 17.42 -28.14
N THR A 392 -8.78 17.56 -28.07
CA THR A 392 -7.84 17.13 -29.12
C THR A 392 -7.33 15.69 -28.94
N MET A 393 -7.68 15.01 -27.85
CA MET A 393 -7.21 13.65 -27.58
C MET A 393 -7.84 12.59 -28.50
N TYR A 394 -7.00 11.69 -29.01
CA TYR A 394 -7.40 10.42 -29.63
C TYR A 394 -6.39 9.31 -29.27
N PRO A 395 -6.81 8.19 -28.64
CA PRO A 395 -8.17 7.81 -28.25
C PRO A 395 -8.80 8.75 -27.20
N CYS A 396 -10.12 8.68 -27.03
CA CYS A 396 -10.81 9.47 -26.00
C CYS A 396 -10.37 9.05 -24.60
N ALA A 397 -10.29 10.04 -23.69
CA ALA A 397 -10.21 9.74 -22.27
C ALA A 397 -11.42 8.91 -21.83
N SER A 398 -11.19 7.90 -21.00
CA SER A 398 -12.23 7.08 -20.38
C SER A 398 -12.79 7.77 -19.14
N THR A 399 -11.92 8.19 -18.23
CA THR A 399 -12.31 8.88 -16.99
C THR A 399 -11.41 10.07 -16.72
N VAL A 400 -12.01 11.22 -16.46
CA VAL A 400 -11.34 12.44 -15.99
C VAL A 400 -12.02 12.91 -14.71
N ASP A 401 -11.31 12.84 -13.58
CA ASP A 401 -11.82 13.37 -12.30
C ASP A 401 -11.26 14.79 -12.06
N VAL A 402 -12.15 15.76 -11.95
CA VAL A 402 -11.85 17.16 -11.61
C VAL A 402 -12.64 17.60 -10.36
N SER A 403 -13.09 16.64 -9.54
CA SER A 403 -13.82 16.93 -8.30
C SER A 403 -12.99 17.76 -7.32
N GLY A 404 -13.65 18.60 -6.51
CA GLY A 404 -12.96 19.47 -5.55
C GLY A 404 -12.23 20.66 -6.17
N ASN A 405 -12.49 20.98 -7.44
CA ASN A 405 -12.05 22.21 -8.11
C ASN A 405 -13.17 23.25 -8.18
N SER A 406 -12.80 24.51 -8.42
CA SER A 406 -13.74 25.62 -8.55
C SER A 406 -14.09 25.92 -10.01
N LEU A 407 -14.83 25.01 -10.63
CA LEU A 407 -15.07 25.01 -12.08
C LEU A 407 -16.20 25.96 -12.48
N ASP A 408 -15.87 26.88 -13.40
CA ASP A 408 -16.83 27.79 -14.02
C ASP A 408 -17.53 27.12 -15.22
N CYS A 409 -18.80 26.78 -15.02
CA CYS A 409 -19.64 26.15 -16.03
C CYS A 409 -20.56 27.17 -16.68
N MET A 410 -20.28 27.48 -17.95
CA MET A 410 -21.07 28.34 -18.82
C MET A 410 -21.25 27.66 -20.18
N CYS A 411 -22.21 28.14 -20.98
CA CYS A 411 -22.42 27.65 -22.34
C CYS A 411 -21.12 27.70 -23.16
N GLU A 412 -20.47 28.87 -23.21
CA GLU A 412 -19.25 29.09 -23.98
C GLU A 412 -18.06 28.21 -23.54
N THR A 413 -17.99 27.83 -22.26
CA THR A 413 -16.87 27.07 -21.72
C THR A 413 -17.02 25.55 -21.88
N LEU A 414 -18.23 25.04 -22.05
CA LEU A 414 -18.52 23.58 -22.03
C LEU A 414 -19.23 23.03 -23.28
N VAL A 415 -19.59 23.85 -24.26
CA VAL A 415 -20.17 23.37 -25.53
C VAL A 415 -19.27 22.34 -26.22
N TRP A 416 -17.95 22.57 -26.25
CA TRP A 416 -16.99 21.61 -26.82
C TRP A 416 -17.01 20.27 -26.08
N LEU A 417 -17.21 20.28 -24.76
CA LEU A 417 -17.16 19.08 -23.94
C LEU A 417 -18.37 18.19 -24.24
N ARG A 418 -19.54 18.79 -24.50
CA ARG A 418 -20.71 18.06 -24.99
C ARG A 418 -20.44 17.37 -26.32
N THR A 419 -19.96 18.12 -27.32
CA THR A 419 -19.73 17.60 -28.67
C THR A 419 -18.65 16.51 -28.66
N LYS A 420 -17.57 16.70 -27.89
CA LYS A 420 -16.55 15.67 -27.68
C LYS A 420 -17.11 14.42 -27.01
N SER A 421 -17.94 14.56 -25.97
CA SER A 421 -18.52 13.42 -25.26
C SER A 421 -19.45 12.58 -26.15
N ASP A 422 -20.26 13.24 -26.98
CA ASP A 422 -21.11 12.59 -27.98
C ASP A 422 -20.26 11.88 -29.05
N TRP A 423 -19.21 12.53 -29.54
CA TRP A 423 -18.26 11.93 -30.49
C TRP A 423 -17.61 10.66 -29.91
N CYS A 424 -17.07 10.74 -28.69
CA CYS A 424 -16.44 9.62 -27.98
C CYS A 424 -17.39 8.43 -27.80
N ARG A 425 -18.65 8.69 -27.42
CA ARG A 425 -19.69 7.65 -27.30
C ARG A 425 -19.95 6.94 -28.63
N ASN A 426 -20.03 7.69 -29.73
CA ASN A 426 -20.27 7.14 -31.07
C ASN A 426 -19.07 6.36 -31.63
N HIS A 427 -17.86 6.59 -31.11
CA HIS A 427 -16.63 5.89 -31.50
C HIS A 427 -16.20 4.80 -30.49
N GLY A 428 -17.13 4.34 -29.64
CA GLY A 428 -16.91 3.17 -28.79
C GLY A 428 -16.09 3.39 -27.52
N THR A 429 -15.76 4.65 -27.18
CA THR A 429 -14.99 5.00 -25.98
C THR A 429 -15.67 6.13 -25.21
N PRO A 430 -16.76 5.86 -24.46
CA PRO A 430 -17.47 6.91 -23.72
C PRO A 430 -16.56 7.61 -22.71
N MET A 431 -16.48 8.94 -22.82
CA MET A 431 -15.72 9.78 -21.88
C MET A 431 -16.58 10.19 -20.70
N THR A 432 -16.07 9.98 -19.48
CA THR A 432 -16.74 10.38 -18.23
C THR A 432 -15.93 11.47 -17.54
N VAL A 433 -16.51 12.66 -17.36
CA VAL A 433 -15.92 13.74 -16.56
C VAL A 433 -16.64 13.81 -15.21
N ILE A 434 -15.91 13.62 -14.12
CA ILE A 434 -16.43 13.63 -12.75
C ILE A 434 -16.08 14.98 -12.12
N GLY A 435 -17.08 15.69 -11.63
CA GLY A 435 -16.88 16.99 -11.00
C GLY A 435 -18.18 17.78 -10.91
N ASN A 436 -18.12 18.91 -10.21
CA ASN A 436 -19.25 19.81 -9.99
C ASN A 436 -18.94 21.19 -10.54
N CYS A 437 -20.00 21.88 -10.96
CA CYS A 437 -19.99 23.26 -11.39
C CYS A 437 -20.24 24.18 -10.19
N ASP A 438 -19.31 25.10 -9.93
CA ASP A 438 -19.43 26.05 -8.81
C ASP A 438 -20.56 27.07 -9.06
N THR A 439 -20.76 27.46 -10.31
CA THR A 439 -21.72 28.51 -10.68
C THR A 439 -23.19 28.11 -10.48
N ILE A 440 -23.50 26.82 -10.47
CA ILE A 440 -24.88 26.30 -10.51
C ILE A 440 -25.13 25.13 -9.56
N PHE A 441 -24.14 24.75 -8.74
CA PHE A 441 -24.23 23.66 -7.76
C PHE A 441 -24.78 22.34 -8.34
N SER A 442 -24.33 21.98 -9.54
CA SER A 442 -24.74 20.77 -10.25
C SER A 442 -23.51 19.99 -10.70
N SER A 443 -23.67 18.67 -10.92
CA SER A 443 -22.61 17.91 -11.59
C SER A 443 -22.41 18.41 -13.03
N ILE A 444 -21.16 18.31 -13.51
CA ILE A 444 -20.78 18.67 -14.88
C ILE A 444 -21.62 17.89 -15.90
N ASN A 445 -21.76 16.57 -15.71
CA ASN A 445 -22.56 15.72 -16.61
C ASN A 445 -24.03 16.17 -16.66
N HIS A 446 -24.63 16.49 -15.51
CA HIS A 446 -26.01 17.00 -15.49
C HIS A 446 -26.13 18.34 -16.23
N TYR A 447 -25.14 19.24 -16.08
CA TYR A 447 -25.14 20.52 -16.79
C TYR A 447 -25.07 20.33 -18.31
N ILE A 448 -24.14 19.49 -18.76
CA ILE A 448 -23.91 19.17 -20.16
C ILE A 448 -25.13 18.53 -20.80
N ASP A 449 -25.79 17.60 -20.12
CA ASP A 449 -26.96 16.92 -20.67
C ASP A 449 -28.21 17.82 -20.70
N THR A 450 -28.36 18.72 -19.72
CA THR A 450 -29.64 19.42 -19.48
C THR A 450 -29.66 20.86 -20.03
N TYR A 451 -28.52 21.56 -19.98
CA TYR A 451 -28.45 23.01 -20.26
C TYR A 451 -27.71 23.31 -21.55
N ILE A 452 -26.62 22.60 -21.88
CA ILE A 452 -25.87 22.83 -23.13
C ILE A 452 -26.75 22.73 -24.39
N PRO A 453 -27.69 21.77 -24.52
CA PRO A 453 -28.60 21.71 -25.67
C PRO A 453 -29.46 22.97 -25.88
N LYS A 454 -29.61 23.81 -24.86
CA LYS A 454 -30.38 25.06 -24.90
C LYS A 454 -29.53 26.28 -25.25
N CYS A 455 -28.20 26.16 -25.20
CA CYS A 455 -27.26 27.24 -25.48
C CYS A 455 -27.30 27.64 -26.99
N PRO A 456 -27.25 28.94 -27.32
CA PRO A 456 -27.19 29.40 -28.71
C PRO A 456 -25.98 28.85 -29.49
N GLU A 457 -24.83 28.76 -28.83
CA GLU A 457 -23.54 28.33 -29.40
C GLU A 457 -23.58 26.85 -29.82
N TYR A 458 -24.25 26.01 -29.04
CA TYR A 458 -24.40 24.58 -29.35
C TYR A 458 -25.17 24.35 -30.66
N LYS A 459 -26.16 25.19 -30.96
CA LYS A 459 -26.94 25.10 -32.21
C LYS A 459 -26.12 25.43 -33.46
N GLN A 460 -25.01 26.15 -33.31
CA GLN A 460 -24.09 26.50 -34.41
C GLN A 460 -23.02 25.43 -34.61
N LEU A 461 -22.62 24.73 -33.55
CA LEU A 461 -21.45 23.83 -33.53
C LEU A 461 -21.78 22.34 -33.66
N ASN A 462 -23.08 21.97 -33.63
CA ASN A 462 -23.55 20.59 -33.50
C ASN A 462 -23.19 19.61 -34.64
N ASN A 463 -22.52 20.09 -35.69
CA ASN A 463 -22.11 19.29 -36.86
C ASN A 463 -20.60 19.39 -37.16
N ILE A 464 -19.80 20.04 -36.30
CA ILE A 464 -18.36 20.22 -36.53
C ILE A 464 -17.59 19.19 -35.69
N PRO A 465 -16.72 18.35 -36.31
CA PRO A 465 -15.88 17.40 -35.59
C PRO A 465 -15.05 18.09 -34.50
N PRO A 466 -14.80 17.45 -33.35
CA PRO A 466 -14.08 18.08 -32.23
C PRO A 466 -12.67 18.62 -32.59
N TYR A 467 -12.04 18.11 -33.65
CA TYR A 467 -10.72 18.53 -34.14
C TYR A 467 -10.72 19.77 -35.07
N ASP A 468 -11.89 20.28 -35.45
CA ASP A 468 -12.03 21.37 -36.44
C ASP A 468 -12.40 22.73 -35.80
N HIS A 469 -12.35 22.82 -34.47
CA HIS A 469 -12.66 24.04 -33.69
C HIS A 469 -11.41 24.90 -33.38
N ALA A 470 -10.36 24.76 -34.20
CA ALA A 470 -9.09 25.47 -34.02
C ALA A 470 -9.22 26.99 -34.18
#